data_AF-A0A3P9NT60-F1
#
_entry.id   AF-A0A3P9NT60-F1
#
_cell.length_a   1.000
_cell.length_b   1.000
_cell.length_c   1.000
_cell.angle_alpha   90.00
_cell.angle_beta   90.00
_cell.angle_gamma   90.00
#
_symmetry.space_group_name_H-M   'P 1'
#
loop_
_entity.id
_entity.type
_entity.pdbx_description
1 polymer ?
#
loop_
_entity_poly.entity_id
_entity_poly.type
_entity_poly.pdbx_seq_one_letter_code
_entity_poly.pdbx_strand_id
1 'polypeptide(L)'
;MHDTLSDFYSDVPPASEEKMEERGQWGNKLEFVLSVAGSIIGLGNMWRFPYLCYKNGGGAFLIPYLIFLFTCGVPVFFLEVALGQYTSQGGITCWRKISPLFEGLGYGTQVIVTLLNFYYIIVLAWGIFYLYYSFSWDLPWSSCNNTWNTGKERGENRLKCPVL
;
A
#
# COMPACT_ATOMS: atom_id res chain seq x y z
N MET A 1 -22.47 25.25 51.07
CA MET A 1 -21.35 24.67 50.27
C MET A 1 -21.67 23.23 49.86
N HIS A 2 -22.94 22.91 49.59
CA HIS A 2 -23.37 21.55 49.21
C HIS A 2 -24.16 21.53 47.89
N ASP A 3 -24.39 22.70 47.28
CA ASP A 3 -25.30 22.83 46.12
C ASP A 3 -24.56 22.96 44.78
N THR A 4 -23.27 23.30 44.76
CA THR A 4 -22.51 23.50 43.51
C THR A 4 -21.99 22.21 42.86
N LEU A 5 -22.02 21.07 43.58
CA LEU A 5 -21.58 19.77 43.05
C LEU A 5 -22.73 18.97 42.41
N SER A 6 -23.98 19.25 42.78
CA SER A 6 -25.16 18.66 42.16
C SER A 6 -25.37 19.21 40.74
N ASP A 7 -25.26 20.53 40.58
CA ASP A 7 -25.44 21.19 39.28
C ASP A 7 -24.36 20.79 38.27
N PHE A 8 -23.13 20.54 38.73
CA PHE A 8 -22.03 20.08 37.86
C PHE A 8 -22.21 18.63 37.37
N TYR A 9 -22.94 17.79 38.10
CA TYR A 9 -23.21 16.39 37.69
C TYR A 9 -24.39 16.29 36.71
N SER A 10 -25.34 17.23 36.75
CA SER A 10 -26.47 17.30 35.81
C SER A 10 -26.12 17.82 34.42
N ASP A 11 -24.99 18.53 34.27
CA ASP A 11 -24.50 19.06 32.99
C ASP A 11 -23.51 18.13 32.28
N VAL A 12 -23.30 16.91 32.78
CA VAL A 12 -22.58 15.89 32.02
C VAL A 12 -23.57 15.35 30.98
N PRO A 13 -23.45 15.73 29.68
CA PRO A 13 -24.27 15.11 28.66
C PRO A 13 -24.06 13.60 28.78
N PRO A 14 -25.12 12.76 28.76
CA PRO A 14 -24.92 11.32 28.74
C PRO A 14 -23.93 11.05 27.62
N ALA A 15 -22.79 10.45 27.97
CA ALA A 15 -21.78 10.06 27.00
C ALA A 15 -22.54 9.37 25.90
N SER A 16 -22.60 10.02 24.73
CA SER A 16 -23.42 9.58 23.62
C SER A 16 -23.16 8.10 23.49
N GLU A 17 -24.22 7.29 23.56
CA GLU A 17 -24.16 5.93 23.05
C GLU A 17 -23.71 6.07 21.60
N GLU A 18 -22.39 6.08 21.38
CA GLU A 18 -21.80 5.78 20.11
C GLU A 18 -22.32 4.39 19.84
N LYS A 19 -23.47 4.32 19.14
CA LYS A 19 -23.88 3.12 18.43
C LYS A 19 -22.63 2.74 17.65
N MET A 20 -21.91 1.75 18.15
CA MET A 20 -20.78 1.17 17.43
C MET A 20 -21.34 0.88 16.05
N GLU A 21 -20.92 1.69 15.07
CA GLU A 21 -21.43 1.61 13.71
C GLU A 21 -21.24 0.16 13.29
N GLU A 22 -22.37 -0.53 13.04
CA GLU A 22 -22.33 -1.94 12.70
C GLU A 22 -21.45 -2.07 11.47
N ARG A 23 -20.35 -2.83 11.58
CA ARG A 23 -19.29 -2.82 10.59
C ARG A 23 -19.89 -3.09 9.20
N GLY A 24 -19.59 -2.19 8.25
CA GLY A 24 -20.04 -2.33 6.87
C GLY A 24 -19.70 -3.72 6.32
N GLN A 25 -20.73 -4.43 5.87
CA GLN A 25 -20.58 -5.71 5.19
C GLN A 25 -20.30 -5.46 3.71
N TRP A 26 -19.52 -6.34 3.09
CA TRP A 26 -19.30 -6.30 1.65
C TRP A 26 -20.62 -6.57 0.92
N GLY A 27 -20.96 -5.72 -0.05
CA GLY A 27 -22.20 -5.86 -0.83
C GLY A 27 -22.15 -7.10 -1.73
N ASN A 28 -20.97 -7.47 -2.23
CA ASN A 28 -20.75 -8.65 -3.05
C ASN A 28 -19.41 -9.35 -2.79
N LYS A 29 -19.35 -10.66 -3.02
CA LYS A 29 -18.09 -11.43 -2.98
C LYS A 29 -17.05 -10.95 -3.99
N LEU A 30 -17.50 -10.41 -5.14
CA LEU A 30 -16.60 -9.87 -6.15
C LEU A 30 -15.87 -8.61 -5.66
N GLU A 31 -16.53 -7.74 -4.90
CA GLU A 31 -15.88 -6.55 -4.32
C GLU A 31 -14.75 -6.97 -3.38
N PHE A 32 -14.99 -7.96 -2.54
CA PHE A 32 -13.97 -8.53 -1.67
C PHE A 32 -12.79 -9.11 -2.46
N VAL A 33 -13.04 -9.95 -3.47
CA VAL A 33 -11.98 -10.55 -4.29
C VAL A 33 -11.19 -9.48 -5.05
N LEU A 34 -11.87 -8.46 -5.59
CA LEU A 34 -11.23 -7.36 -6.31
C LEU A 34 -10.37 -6.50 -5.37
N SER A 35 -10.83 -6.18 -4.16
CA SER A 35 -10.05 -5.45 -3.17
C SER A 35 -8.79 -6.22 -2.74
N VAL A 36 -8.92 -7.53 -2.56
CA VAL A 36 -7.79 -8.40 -2.19
C VAL A 36 -6.81 -8.55 -3.36
N ALA A 37 -7.30 -8.76 -4.58
CA ALA A 37 -6.47 -8.82 -5.78
C ALA A 37 -5.71 -7.50 -6.00
N GLY A 38 -6.37 -6.35 -5.82
CA GLY A 38 -5.74 -5.03 -5.91
C GLY A 38 -4.64 -4.82 -4.87
N SER A 39 -4.77 -5.43 -3.69
CA SER A 39 -3.76 -5.35 -2.63
C SER A 39 -2.53 -6.23 -2.92
N ILE A 40 -2.70 -7.34 -3.65
CA ILE A 40 -1.61 -8.26 -4.03
C ILE A 40 -0.85 -7.73 -5.27
N ILE A 41 -1.57 -7.14 -6.23
CA ILE A 41 -1.01 -6.61 -7.47
C ILE A 41 -0.47 -5.19 -7.22
N GLY A 42 0.71 -5.09 -6.61
CA GLY A 42 1.39 -3.81 -6.38
C GLY A 42 2.27 -3.37 -7.55
N LEU A 43 2.31 -2.05 -7.83
CA LEU A 43 3.26 -1.42 -8.76
C LEU A 43 4.71 -1.83 -8.49
N GLY A 44 5.07 -2.01 -7.21
CA GLY A 44 6.39 -2.49 -6.79
C GLY A 44 6.74 -3.88 -7.32
N ASN A 45 5.76 -4.78 -7.41
CA ASN A 45 5.99 -6.13 -7.95
C ASN A 45 6.28 -6.08 -9.45
N MET A 46 5.69 -5.14 -10.19
CA MET A 46 5.84 -5.06 -11.65
C MET A 46 7.28 -4.77 -12.10
N TRP A 47 8.03 -3.92 -11.41
CA TRP A 47 9.42 -3.62 -11.78
C TRP A 47 10.44 -4.43 -10.98
N ARG A 48 10.14 -4.78 -9.72
CA ARG A 48 11.11 -5.43 -8.84
C ARG A 48 11.28 -6.90 -9.23
N PHE A 49 10.20 -7.56 -9.60
CA PHE A 49 10.23 -8.97 -9.99
C PHE A 49 11.06 -9.20 -11.26
N PRO A 50 10.86 -8.47 -12.38
CA PRO A 50 11.72 -8.62 -13.56
C PRO A 50 13.19 -8.29 -13.27
N TYR A 51 13.47 -7.25 -12.48
CA TYR A 51 14.82 -6.87 -12.10
C TYR A 51 15.53 -7.99 -11.33
N LEU A 52 14.85 -8.60 -10.36
CA LEU A 52 15.42 -9.65 -9.53
C LEU A 52 15.62 -10.95 -10.31
N CYS A 53 14.67 -11.33 -11.16
CA CYS A 53 14.81 -12.46 -12.08
C CYS A 53 16.02 -12.25 -13.00
N TYR A 54 16.18 -11.07 -13.60
CA TYR A 54 17.30 -10.81 -14.51
C TYR A 54 18.67 -10.96 -13.82
N LYS A 55 18.80 -10.45 -12.59
CA LYS A 55 20.07 -10.52 -11.84
C LYS A 55 20.41 -11.93 -11.34
N ASN A 56 19.40 -12.74 -11.02
CA ASN A 56 19.58 -14.05 -10.35
C ASN A 56 19.47 -15.25 -11.31
N GLY A 57 19.86 -15.09 -12.58
CA GLY A 57 19.88 -16.19 -13.56
C GLY A 57 18.57 -16.38 -14.34
N GLY A 58 17.76 -15.32 -14.47
CA GLY A 58 16.57 -15.29 -15.31
C GLY A 58 15.46 -16.19 -14.79
N GLY A 59 14.99 -17.10 -15.65
CA GLY A 59 13.88 -18.02 -15.36
C GLY A 59 14.19 -19.06 -14.28
N ALA A 60 15.46 -19.37 -14.00
CA ALA A 60 15.83 -20.33 -12.95
C ALA A 60 15.48 -19.83 -11.54
N PHE A 61 15.45 -18.51 -11.34
CA PHE A 61 15.04 -17.88 -10.08
C PHE A 61 13.55 -18.09 -9.76
N LEU A 62 12.74 -18.46 -10.76
CA LEU A 62 11.31 -18.69 -10.59
C LEU A 62 11.02 -19.95 -9.76
N ILE A 63 11.86 -20.98 -9.86
CA ILE A 63 11.68 -22.27 -9.17
C ILE A 63 11.67 -22.09 -7.64
N PRO A 64 12.72 -21.53 -7.00
CA PRO A 64 12.69 -21.29 -5.56
C PRO A 64 11.61 -20.29 -5.18
N TYR A 65 11.35 -19.27 -6.00
CA TYR A 65 10.31 -18.27 -5.74
C TYR A 65 8.92 -18.90 -5.62
N LEU A 66 8.55 -19.79 -6.55
CA LEU A 66 7.26 -20.50 -6.50
C LEU A 66 7.18 -21.43 -5.29
N ILE A 67 8.26 -22.14 -4.95
CA ILE A 67 8.28 -23.01 -3.76
C ILE A 67 7.99 -22.18 -2.51
N PHE A 68 8.72 -21.09 -2.27
CA PHE A 68 8.47 -20.21 -1.12
C PHE A 68 7.08 -19.56 -1.16
N LEU A 69 6.57 -19.24 -2.35
CA LEU A 69 5.22 -18.70 -2.50
C LEU A 69 4.15 -19.71 -2.06
N PHE A 70 4.27 -20.98 -2.44
CA PHE A 70 3.32 -22.00 -2.02
C PHE A 70 3.51 -22.46 -0.58
N THR A 71 4.75 -22.58 -0.09
CA THR A 71 5.03 -23.09 1.26
C THR A 71 4.88 -22.03 2.34
N CYS A 72 5.12 -20.75 2.03
CA CYS A 72 5.07 -19.66 3.00
C CYS A 72 4.06 -18.59 2.61
N GLY A 73 4.03 -18.16 1.35
CA GLY A 73 3.12 -17.12 0.88
C GLY A 73 1.63 -17.47 1.05
N VAL A 74 1.21 -18.62 0.50
CA VAL A 74 -0.19 -19.06 0.58
C VAL A 74 -0.65 -19.30 2.02
N PRO A 75 0.11 -19.99 2.90
CA PRO A 75 -0.29 -20.16 4.29
C PRO A 75 -0.37 -18.85 5.08
N VAL A 76 0.57 -17.92 4.88
CA VAL A 76 0.55 -16.61 5.56
C VAL A 76 -0.65 -15.77 5.10
N PHE A 77 -0.91 -15.75 3.80
CA PHE A 77 -2.07 -15.04 3.25
C PHE A 77 -3.40 -15.63 3.76
N PHE A 78 -3.51 -16.97 3.78
CA PHE A 78 -4.69 -17.63 4.33
C PHE A 78 -4.87 -17.34 5.81
N LEU A 79 -3.79 -17.37 6.59
CA LEU A 79 -3.80 -17.02 8.02
C LEU A 79 -4.26 -15.57 8.24
N GLU A 80 -3.76 -14.63 7.45
CA GLU A 80 -4.14 -13.22 7.55
C GLU A 80 -5.61 -13.00 7.21
N VAL A 81 -6.11 -13.61 6.14
CA VAL A 81 -7.52 -13.54 5.77
C VAL A 81 -8.40 -14.21 6.83
N ALA A 82 -8.02 -15.40 7.31
CA ALA A 82 -8.77 -16.12 8.34
C ALA A 82 -8.83 -15.33 9.66
N LEU A 83 -7.73 -14.73 10.10
CA LEU A 83 -7.70 -13.86 11.27
C LEU A 83 -8.54 -12.59 11.06
N GLY A 84 -8.48 -11.98 9.87
CA GLY A 84 -9.30 -10.80 9.54
C GLY A 84 -10.80 -11.10 9.58
N GLN A 85 -11.22 -12.27 9.10
CA GLN A 85 -12.62 -12.72 9.14
C GLN A 85 -13.04 -13.13 10.56
N TYR A 86 -12.22 -13.91 11.27
CA TYR A 86 -12.52 -14.41 12.62
C TYR A 86 -12.66 -13.28 13.64
N THR A 87 -11.72 -12.33 13.62
CA THR A 87 -11.66 -11.29 14.66
C THR A 87 -12.56 -10.11 14.31
N SER A 88 -12.96 -9.98 13.04
CA SER A 88 -13.86 -8.94 12.53
C SER A 88 -13.50 -7.51 12.99
N GLN A 89 -12.22 -7.27 13.28
CA GLN A 89 -11.66 -6.02 13.78
C GLN A 89 -10.39 -5.65 13.01
N GLY A 90 -9.98 -4.38 13.06
CA GLY A 90 -8.77 -3.90 12.39
C GLY A 90 -7.49 -4.55 12.94
N GLY A 91 -6.40 -4.53 12.17
CA GLY A 91 -5.15 -5.24 12.50
C GLY A 91 -4.62 -4.95 13.91
N ILE A 92 -4.68 -3.69 14.36
CA ILE A 92 -4.22 -3.29 15.71
C ILE A 92 -5.11 -3.87 16.81
N THR A 93 -6.43 -3.82 16.64
CA THR A 93 -7.40 -4.30 17.65
C THR A 93 -7.50 -5.83 17.67
N CYS A 94 -7.23 -6.47 16.53
CA CYS A 94 -7.19 -7.92 16.37
C CYS A 94 -6.12 -8.56 17.25
N TRP A 95 -4.89 -8.03 17.23
CA TRP A 95 -3.80 -8.54 18.06
C TRP A 95 -4.08 -8.39 19.56
N ARG A 96 -4.73 -7.30 19.98
CA ARG A 96 -5.12 -7.05 21.36
C ARG A 96 -6.12 -8.08 21.92
N LYS A 97 -7.01 -8.63 21.08
CA LYS A 97 -7.99 -9.66 21.49
C LYS A 97 -7.40 -11.07 21.58
N ILE A 98 -6.36 -11.37 20.79
CA ILE A 98 -5.73 -12.70 20.76
C ILE A 98 -4.65 -12.83 21.83
N SER A 99 -3.80 -11.81 21.99
CA SER A 99 -2.82 -11.72 23.07
C SER A 99 -2.21 -10.32 23.12
N PRO A 100 -2.26 -9.62 24.28
CA PRO A 100 -1.70 -8.28 24.42
C PRO A 100 -0.17 -8.23 24.20
N LEU A 101 0.52 -9.39 24.23
CA LEU A 101 1.96 -9.46 23.96
C LEU A 101 2.31 -9.14 22.49
N PHE A 102 1.39 -9.41 21.55
CA PHE A 102 1.59 -9.14 20.12
C PHE A 102 1.06 -7.77 19.67
N GLU A 103 0.69 -6.90 20.60
CA GLU A 103 0.17 -5.57 20.29
C GLU A 103 1.19 -4.72 19.50
N GLY A 104 2.48 -4.88 19.78
CA GLY A 104 3.56 -4.22 19.04
C GLY A 104 3.62 -4.59 17.55
N LEU A 105 3.16 -5.78 17.17
CA LEU A 105 3.09 -6.20 15.76
C LEU A 105 2.05 -5.36 14.99
N GLY A 106 0.91 -5.09 15.61
CA GLY A 106 -0.12 -4.23 15.05
C GLY A 106 0.38 -2.81 14.77
N TYR A 107 1.00 -2.17 15.76
CA TYR A 107 1.58 -0.83 15.58
C TYR A 107 2.73 -0.82 14.56
N GLY A 108 3.61 -1.83 14.59
CA GLY A 108 4.70 -1.97 13.62
C GLY A 108 4.19 -2.05 12.18
N THR A 109 3.19 -2.90 11.93
CA THR A 109 2.57 -3.01 10.60
C THR A 109 1.93 -1.69 10.16
N GLN A 110 1.24 -0.98 11.06
CA GLN A 110 0.62 0.30 10.74
C GLN A 110 1.64 1.38 10.33
N VAL A 111 2.77 1.45 11.03
CA VAL A 111 3.86 2.40 10.70
C VAL A 111 4.47 2.06 9.35
N ILE A 112 4.74 0.78 9.09
CA ILE A 112 5.30 0.32 7.80
C ILE A 112 4.35 0.66 6.65
N VAL A 113 3.06 0.35 6.78
CA VAL A 113 2.04 0.65 5.76
C VAL A 113 1.93 2.15 5.51
N THR A 114 2.03 2.97 6.56
CA THR A 114 2.01 4.44 6.44
C THR A 114 3.21 4.95 5.65
N LEU A 115 4.43 4.49 5.97
CA LEU A 115 5.64 4.86 5.25
C LEU A 115 5.59 4.41 3.78
N LEU A 116 5.09 3.21 3.51
CA LEU A 116 4.90 2.71 2.16
C LEU A 116 3.91 3.56 1.37
N ASN A 117 2.78 3.95 1.99
CA ASN A 117 1.79 4.81 1.34
C ASN A 117 2.41 6.13 0.86
N PHE A 118 3.18 6.82 1.71
CA PHE A 118 3.85 8.07 1.31
C PHE A 118 4.76 7.87 0.09
N TYR A 119 5.57 6.81 0.10
CA TYR A 119 6.43 6.47 -1.05
C TYR A 119 5.61 6.19 -2.32
N TYR A 120 4.54 5.39 -2.22
CA TYR A 120 3.70 5.03 -3.36
C TYR A 120 2.96 6.22 -3.95
N ILE A 121 2.48 7.17 -3.13
CA ILE A 121 1.81 8.40 -3.61
C ILE A 121 2.77 9.25 -4.46
N ILE A 122 4.04 9.36 -4.07
CA ILE A 122 5.05 10.09 -4.85
C ILE A 122 5.27 9.42 -6.22
N VAL A 123 5.39 8.09 -6.25
CA VAL A 123 5.56 7.35 -7.50
C VAL A 123 4.32 7.47 -8.40
N LEU A 124 3.12 7.42 -7.83
CA LEU A 124 1.88 7.64 -8.56
C LEU A 124 1.80 9.06 -9.13
N ALA A 125 2.23 10.07 -8.36
CA ALA A 125 2.28 11.44 -8.83
C ALA A 125 3.22 11.59 -10.04
N TRP A 126 4.38 10.94 -10.01
CA TRP A 126 5.27 10.86 -11.19
C TRP A 126 4.59 10.13 -12.36
N GLY A 127 3.91 9.01 -12.11
CA GLY A 127 3.15 8.30 -13.13
C GLY A 127 2.09 9.16 -13.82
N ILE A 128 1.31 9.93 -13.05
CA ILE A 128 0.30 10.86 -13.57
C ILE A 128 0.96 12.01 -14.33
N PHE A 129 2.09 12.53 -13.84
CA PHE A 129 2.86 13.55 -14.55
C PHE A 129 3.29 13.04 -15.93
N TYR A 130 3.93 11.88 -16.03
CA TYR A 130 4.33 11.28 -17.31
C TYR A 130 3.12 10.93 -18.19
N LEU A 131 2.01 10.48 -17.60
CA LEU A 131 0.77 10.20 -18.34
C LEU A 131 0.21 11.47 -18.98
N TYR A 132 0.18 12.58 -18.23
CA TYR A 132 -0.30 13.87 -18.74
C TYR A 132 0.54 14.35 -19.94
N TYR A 133 1.87 14.29 -19.85
CA TYR A 133 2.75 14.65 -20.96
C TYR A 133 2.72 13.66 -22.14
N SER A 134 2.19 12.44 -21.95
CA SER A 134 2.04 11.44 -23.03
C SER A 134 0.87 11.75 -23.97
N PHE A 135 -0.07 12.61 -23.57
CA PHE A 135 -1.14 13.10 -24.46
C PHE A 135 -0.68 14.21 -25.41
N SER A 136 0.55 14.71 -25.24
CA SER A 136 1.16 15.69 -26.15
C SER A 136 1.76 14.97 -27.36
N TRP A 137 1.58 15.55 -28.55
CA TRP A 137 2.09 15.01 -29.82
C TRP A 137 3.62 14.90 -29.86
N ASP A 138 4.31 15.89 -29.30
CA ASP A 138 5.76 15.86 -29.12
C ASP A 138 6.09 15.52 -27.66
N LEU A 139 6.58 14.30 -27.43
CA LEU A 139 6.93 13.85 -26.09
C LEU A 139 8.22 14.55 -25.65
N PRO A 140 8.27 15.16 -24.45
CA PRO A 140 9.43 15.94 -24.01
C PRO A 140 10.68 15.06 -23.85
N TRP A 141 10.56 13.77 -23.59
CA TRP A 141 11.69 12.82 -23.52
C TRP A 141 12.09 12.20 -24.89
N SER A 142 11.41 12.57 -25.99
CA SER A 142 11.74 12.10 -27.34
C SER A 142 12.90 12.88 -27.98
N SER A 143 13.08 14.14 -27.56
CA SER A 143 14.12 15.02 -28.08
C SER A 143 15.08 15.46 -26.99
N CYS A 144 16.36 15.61 -27.32
CA CYS A 144 17.35 16.13 -26.38
C CYS A 144 17.38 17.67 -26.32
N ASN A 145 16.40 18.38 -26.89
CA ASN A 145 16.37 19.85 -26.98
C ASN A 145 15.56 20.51 -25.84
N ASN A 146 15.73 20.05 -24.61
CA ASN A 146 15.06 20.61 -23.44
C ASN A 146 16.02 21.39 -22.55
N THR A 147 15.47 22.34 -21.78
CA THR A 147 16.22 23.22 -20.87
C THR A 147 16.90 22.49 -19.72
N TRP A 148 16.45 21.27 -19.40
CA TRP A 148 17.00 20.43 -18.33
C TRP A 148 18.09 19.43 -18.81
N ASN A 149 18.36 19.36 -20.11
CA ASN A 149 19.40 18.47 -20.64
C ASN A 149 20.77 19.16 -20.59
N THR A 150 21.77 18.49 -20.00
CA THR A 150 23.14 19.01 -19.91
C THR A 150 23.94 18.61 -21.17
N GLY A 151 24.21 19.59 -22.04
CA GLY A 151 25.35 19.62 -22.99
C GLY A 151 25.63 18.41 -23.90
N LYS A 152 25.08 18.45 -25.13
CA LYS A 152 25.64 18.04 -26.44
C LYS A 152 26.57 16.82 -26.49
N GLU A 153 26.04 15.68 -26.91
CA GLU A 153 26.55 14.99 -28.11
C GLU A 153 25.38 14.46 -28.94
N ARG A 154 25.46 14.66 -30.25
CA ARG A 154 24.56 14.09 -31.27
C ARG A 154 24.85 12.59 -31.34
N GLY A 155 24.47 11.87 -30.28
CA GLY A 155 24.44 10.42 -30.30
C GLY A 155 23.31 9.98 -31.23
N GLU A 156 23.64 9.16 -32.23
CA GLU A 156 22.74 8.55 -33.20
C GLU A 156 21.59 7.72 -32.58
N ASN A 157 21.60 7.57 -31.25
CA ASN A 157 20.60 6.85 -30.46
C ASN A 157 19.65 7.82 -29.77
N ARG A 158 18.43 7.93 -30.30
CA ARG A 158 17.26 8.66 -29.74
C ARG A 158 16.84 8.30 -28.31
N LEU A 159 17.56 7.40 -27.63
CA LEU A 159 17.16 6.80 -26.35
C LEU A 159 18.04 7.20 -25.14
N LYS A 160 19.08 8.02 -25.33
CA LYS A 160 19.97 8.45 -24.24
C LYS A 160 20.21 9.95 -24.27
N CYS A 161 19.20 10.74 -23.86
CA CYS A 161 19.46 12.11 -23.43
C CYS A 161 19.87 12.04 -21.95
N PRO A 162 21.07 12.52 -21.58
CA PRO A 162 21.46 12.63 -20.18
C PRO A 162 20.57 13.67 -19.49
N VAL A 163 19.76 13.19 -18.56
CA VAL A 163 19.09 13.99 -17.53
C VAL A 163 19.95 13.88 -16.27
N LEU A 164 20.18 15.01 -15.59
CA LEU A 164 20.83 15.05 -14.27
C LEU A 164 20.20 14.05 -13.30
#